data_AF-Q29100-F1
#
_entry.id   AF-Q29100-F1
#
_cell.length_a   1.000
_cell.length_b   1.000
_cell.length_c   1.000
_cell.angle_alpha   90.00
_cell.angle_beta   90.00
_cell.angle_gamma   90.00
#
_symmetry.space_group_name_H-M   'P 1'
#
loop_
_entity.id
_entity.type
_entity.pdbx_description
1 polymer ?
#
loop_
_entity_poly.entity_id
_entity_poly.type
_entity_poly.pdbx_seq_one_letter_code
_entity_poly.pdbx_strand_id
1 'polypeptide(L)'
;MSRLCLSAALLLLLGALVASTPGDEESSLVRAGPPGFCREPPYTGPCSAHFVRYFYNATTGLCQSFVYGGCRGKQNNFMDEKECLHTCDTCAKAQGKRGNCASEMLKSTRPQGWAVAAFQMG
;
A
#
# COMPACT_ATOMS: atom_id res chain seq x y z
N MET A 1 0.38 58.85 20.18
CA MET A 1 -0.79 57.94 20.30
C MET A 1 -0.82 56.91 19.17
N SER A 2 -0.80 57.34 17.90
CA SER A 2 -0.93 56.45 16.73
C SER A 2 0.11 55.31 16.62
N ARG A 3 1.39 55.56 16.98
CA ARG A 3 2.44 54.51 16.93
C ARG A 3 2.20 53.35 17.89
N LEU A 4 1.58 53.59 19.07
CA LEU A 4 1.26 52.52 20.03
C LEU A 4 0.17 51.59 19.48
N CYS A 5 -0.78 52.13 18.71
CA CYS A 5 -1.84 51.35 18.08
C CYS A 5 -1.28 50.42 16.98
N LEU A 6 -0.32 50.91 16.20
CA LEU A 6 0.32 50.10 15.14
C LEU A 6 1.10 48.91 15.71
N SER A 7 1.86 49.12 16.79
CA SER A 7 2.62 48.03 17.44
C SER A 7 1.70 46.97 18.05
N ALA A 8 0.60 47.38 18.71
CA ALA A 8 -0.37 46.43 19.28
C ALA A 8 -1.07 45.61 18.19
N ALA A 9 -1.47 46.24 17.07
CA ALA A 9 -2.05 45.55 15.93
C ALA A 9 -1.07 44.53 15.33
N LEU A 10 0.22 44.89 15.20
CA LEU A 10 1.25 43.98 14.68
C LEU A 10 1.49 42.77 15.60
N LEU A 11 1.50 42.96 16.92
CA LEU A 11 1.64 41.86 17.88
C LEU A 11 0.44 40.91 17.86
N LEU A 12 -0.78 41.43 17.72
CA LEU A 12 -1.98 40.61 17.55
C LEU A 12 -1.94 39.80 16.24
N LEU A 13 -1.46 40.41 15.15
CA LEU A 13 -1.29 39.72 13.87
C LEU A 13 -0.24 38.59 13.97
N LEU A 14 0.88 38.81 14.64
CA LEU A 14 1.89 37.78 14.86
C LEU A 14 1.39 36.65 15.77
N GLY A 15 0.62 36.97 16.83
CA GLY A 15 0.01 35.96 17.70
C GLY A 15 -0.97 35.03 16.98
N ALA A 16 -1.78 35.57 16.08
CA ALA A 16 -2.69 34.77 15.24
C ALA A 16 -1.94 33.86 14.24
N LEU A 17 -0.78 34.30 13.75
CA LEU A 17 0.05 33.50 12.83
C LEU A 17 0.61 32.24 13.52
N VAL A 18 1.06 32.35 14.77
CA VAL A 18 1.60 31.21 15.54
C VAL A 18 0.51 30.21 15.94
N ALA A 19 -0.71 30.67 16.22
CA ALA A 19 -1.84 29.78 16.53
C ALA A 19 -2.33 28.96 15.31
N SER A 20 -1.86 29.29 14.11
CA SER A 20 -2.29 28.65 12.87
C SER A 20 -1.36 27.53 12.39
N THR A 21 -0.56 26.91 13.26
CA THR A 21 0.03 25.61 12.92
C THR A 21 -1.05 24.55 13.15
N PRO A 22 -1.74 24.02 12.10
CA PRO A 22 -2.30 22.70 12.24
C PRO A 22 -1.12 21.83 12.65
N GLY A 23 -1.23 21.18 13.82
CA GLY A 23 -0.30 20.13 14.16
C GLY A 23 -0.23 19.22 12.95
N ASP A 24 0.96 19.12 12.36
CA ASP A 24 1.31 18.06 11.44
C ASP A 24 1.07 16.77 12.21
N GLU A 25 -0.18 16.29 12.20
CA GLU A 25 -0.49 14.88 12.31
C GLU A 25 0.10 14.28 11.03
N GLU A 26 1.41 14.13 11.09
CA GLU A 26 2.19 13.42 10.15
C GLU A 26 1.58 12.02 10.06
N SER A 27 1.06 11.72 8.87
CA SER A 27 0.88 10.39 8.33
C SER A 27 -0.51 9.75 8.38
N SER A 28 -1.59 10.52 8.19
CA SER A 28 -2.83 9.95 7.61
C SER A 28 -2.74 9.71 6.09
N LEU A 29 -1.56 9.94 5.47
CA LEU A 29 -1.28 9.58 4.07
C LEU A 29 -0.19 8.51 3.91
N VAL A 30 -0.11 7.54 4.83
CA VAL A 30 0.34 6.20 4.39
C VAL A 30 -0.79 5.62 3.55
N ARG A 31 -0.78 6.04 2.28
CA ARG A 31 -1.42 5.43 1.11
C ARG A 31 -2.18 4.14 1.45
N ALA A 32 -3.50 4.15 1.18
CA ALA A 32 -4.44 3.03 1.30
C ALA A 32 -4.06 1.84 0.38
N GLY A 33 -2.88 1.29 0.61
CA GLY A 33 -2.41 0.03 0.07
C GLY A 33 -2.63 -1.06 1.10
N PRO A 34 -2.23 -2.30 0.75
CA PRO A 34 -2.31 -3.40 1.67
C PRO A 34 -1.41 -3.18 2.89
N PRO A 35 -1.73 -3.81 4.04
CA PRO A 35 -0.87 -3.83 5.21
C PRO A 35 0.58 -4.15 4.87
N GLY A 36 1.54 -3.56 5.60
CA GLY A 36 2.97 -3.76 5.35
C GLY A 36 3.39 -5.24 5.36
N PHE A 37 2.79 -6.06 6.23
CA PHE A 37 3.08 -7.49 6.35
C PHE A 37 2.74 -8.30 5.10
N CYS A 38 1.79 -7.84 4.27
CA CYS A 38 1.41 -8.53 3.03
C CYS A 38 2.58 -8.61 2.03
N ARG A 39 3.61 -7.76 2.20
CA ARG A 39 4.80 -7.75 1.34
C ARG A 39 5.95 -8.60 1.90
N GLU A 40 5.77 -9.21 3.06
CA GLU A 40 6.77 -10.11 3.63
C GLU A 40 6.77 -11.47 2.91
N PRO A 41 7.94 -12.10 2.74
CA PRO A 41 8.02 -13.46 2.20
C PRO A 41 7.33 -14.48 3.13
N PRO A 42 6.92 -15.65 2.61
CA PRO A 42 6.33 -16.70 3.43
C PRO A 42 7.34 -17.19 4.47
N TYR A 43 6.87 -17.48 5.68
CA TYR A 43 7.70 -17.92 6.78
C TYR A 43 7.22 -19.25 7.36
N THR A 44 8.00 -20.30 7.13
CA THR A 44 7.71 -21.66 7.62
C THR A 44 7.87 -21.77 9.14
N GLY A 45 8.84 -21.06 9.74
CA GLY A 45 9.15 -21.17 11.17
C GLY A 45 10.04 -22.38 11.51
N PRO A 46 10.44 -22.53 12.79
CA PRO A 46 11.39 -23.57 13.23
C PRO A 46 10.74 -24.93 13.55
N CYS A 47 9.42 -25.00 13.63
CA CYS A 47 8.72 -26.26 13.89
C CYS A 47 8.59 -27.08 12.60
N SER A 48 8.42 -28.41 12.73
CA SER A 48 8.46 -29.36 11.61
C SER A 48 7.10 -29.99 11.29
N ALA A 49 6.00 -29.32 11.63
CA ALA A 49 4.67 -29.74 11.16
C ALA A 49 4.48 -29.40 9.67
N HIS A 50 3.50 -30.01 9.04
CA HIS A 50 3.19 -29.80 7.62
C HIS A 50 1.77 -29.23 7.46
N PHE A 51 1.64 -27.91 7.62
CA PHE A 51 0.37 -27.21 7.41
C PHE A 51 0.41 -26.43 6.10
N VAL A 52 -0.51 -26.72 5.17
CA VAL A 52 -0.68 -25.90 3.98
C VAL A 52 -1.38 -24.60 4.38
N ARG A 53 -0.77 -23.47 4.03
CA ARG A 53 -1.25 -22.12 4.31
C ARG A 53 -1.11 -21.26 3.07
N TYR A 54 -1.74 -20.10 3.06
CA TYR A 54 -1.65 -19.12 1.99
C TYR A 54 -0.87 -17.89 2.44
N PHE A 55 -0.09 -17.31 1.54
CA PHE A 55 0.57 -16.02 1.73
C PHE A 55 0.33 -15.16 0.49
N TYR A 56 0.29 -13.85 0.66
CA TYR A 56 0.19 -12.91 -0.45
C TYR A 56 1.57 -12.67 -1.06
N ASN A 57 1.70 -12.94 -2.35
CA ASN A 57 2.89 -12.66 -3.12
C ASN A 57 2.71 -11.31 -3.84
N ALA A 58 3.29 -10.25 -3.26
CA ALA A 58 3.21 -8.89 -3.79
C ALA A 58 3.82 -8.71 -5.19
N THR A 59 4.72 -9.59 -5.63
CA THR A 59 5.29 -9.56 -7.00
C THR A 59 4.27 -10.04 -8.03
N THR A 60 3.51 -11.09 -7.70
CA THR A 60 2.48 -11.64 -8.60
C THR A 60 1.10 -10.99 -8.40
N GLY A 61 0.88 -10.35 -7.26
CA GLY A 61 -0.44 -9.85 -6.84
C GLY A 61 -1.42 -10.96 -6.48
N LEU A 62 -0.94 -12.18 -6.19
CA LEU A 62 -1.77 -13.36 -5.94
C LEU A 62 -1.45 -13.97 -4.58
N CYS A 63 -2.43 -14.67 -4.00
CA CYS A 63 -2.21 -15.54 -2.86
C CYS A 63 -1.71 -16.90 -3.35
N GLN A 64 -0.63 -17.39 -2.75
CA GLN A 64 0.00 -18.66 -3.12
C GLN A 64 0.09 -19.57 -1.89
N SER A 65 0.02 -20.88 -2.10
CA SER A 65 0.17 -21.85 -1.03
C SER A 65 1.64 -22.04 -0.63
N PHE A 66 1.90 -22.23 0.66
CA PHE A 66 3.21 -22.61 1.20
C PHE A 66 3.05 -23.55 2.41
N VAL A 67 4.14 -24.21 2.81
CA VAL A 67 4.16 -25.08 3.98
C VAL A 67 4.58 -24.29 5.22
N TYR A 68 3.70 -24.29 6.22
CA TYR A 68 3.91 -23.71 7.53
C TYR A 68 4.25 -24.80 8.55
N GLY A 69 5.35 -24.58 9.28
CA GLY A 69 5.90 -25.49 10.28
C GLY A 69 5.08 -25.63 11.56
N GLY A 70 4.06 -24.80 11.76
CA GLY A 70 3.12 -24.90 12.87
C GLY A 70 3.41 -24.02 14.09
N CYS A 71 4.53 -23.28 14.11
CA CYS A 71 4.82 -22.33 15.19
C CYS A 71 5.52 -21.06 14.71
N ARG A 72 5.45 -19.99 15.52
CA ARG A 72 6.06 -18.68 15.25
C ARG A 72 5.67 -18.08 13.88
N GLY A 73 4.41 -18.24 13.49
CA GLY A 73 3.91 -17.72 12.20
C GLY A 73 3.99 -16.19 12.16
N LYS A 74 4.24 -15.65 10.96
CA LYS A 74 4.10 -14.21 10.67
C LYS A 74 2.68 -13.91 10.19
N GLN A 75 2.35 -12.63 10.05
CA GLN A 75 1.00 -12.19 9.66
C GLN A 75 0.64 -12.54 8.21
N ASN A 76 1.61 -12.67 7.30
CA ASN A 76 1.39 -13.17 5.94
C ASN A 76 1.23 -14.71 5.91
N ASN A 77 0.25 -15.22 6.65
CA ASN A 77 -0.04 -16.64 6.82
C ASN A 77 -1.54 -16.82 7.10
N PHE A 78 -2.26 -17.35 6.12
CA PHE A 78 -3.71 -17.48 6.15
C PHE A 78 -4.12 -18.95 5.99
N MET A 79 -5.23 -19.34 6.61
CA MET A 79 -5.81 -20.68 6.44
C MET A 79 -6.50 -20.83 5.09
N ASP A 80 -7.14 -19.75 4.64
CA ASP A 80 -7.95 -19.72 3.42
C ASP A 80 -7.40 -18.70 2.41
N GLU A 81 -7.39 -19.08 1.14
CA GLU A 81 -6.95 -18.21 0.04
C GLU A 81 -7.80 -16.93 -0.05
N LYS A 82 -9.12 -17.05 0.18
CA LYS A 82 -10.06 -15.94 0.14
C LYS A 82 -9.77 -14.90 1.23
N GLU A 83 -9.38 -15.34 2.42
CA GLU A 83 -9.01 -14.45 3.53
C GLU A 83 -7.71 -13.70 3.22
N CYS A 84 -6.73 -14.40 2.63
CA CYS A 84 -5.49 -13.81 2.16
C CYS A 84 -5.75 -12.69 1.13
N LEU A 85 -6.58 -12.96 0.11
CA LEU A 85 -6.94 -11.97 -0.91
C LEU A 85 -7.70 -10.79 -0.32
N HIS A 86 -8.69 -11.05 0.55
CA HIS A 86 -9.46 -9.99 1.19
C HIS A 86 -8.58 -9.06 2.03
N THR A 87 -7.55 -9.60 2.69
CA THR A 87 -6.66 -8.85 3.57
C THR A 87 -5.59 -8.08 2.80
N CYS A 88 -5.01 -8.69 1.76
CA CYS A 88 -3.81 -8.19 1.10
C CYS A 88 -4.02 -7.67 -0.33
N ASP A 89 -5.16 -7.95 -0.98
CA ASP A 89 -5.50 -7.40 -2.29
C ASP A 89 -6.52 -6.25 -2.17
N THR A 90 -6.12 -5.17 -1.48
CA THR A 90 -6.96 -3.98 -1.30
C THR A 90 -6.79 -2.95 -2.42
N CYS A 91 -5.81 -3.16 -3.31
CA CYS A 91 -5.52 -2.27 -4.43
C CYS A 91 -6.68 -2.13 -5.43
N ALA A 92 -7.53 -3.14 -5.56
CA ALA A 92 -8.73 -3.08 -6.40
C ALA A 92 -9.94 -2.39 -5.72
N LYS A 93 -9.90 -2.21 -4.40
CA LYS A 93 -11.01 -1.68 -3.58
C LYS A 93 -10.87 -0.20 -3.24
N ALA A 94 -9.79 0.47 -3.67
CA ALA A 94 -9.69 1.92 -3.64
C ALA A 94 -10.66 2.53 -4.66
N GLN A 95 -11.95 2.53 -4.31
CA GLN A 95 -13.02 3.15 -5.10
C GLN A 95 -12.73 4.65 -5.21
N GLY A 96 -12.26 5.10 -6.38
CA GLY A 96 -12.38 6.50 -6.81
C GLY A 96 -11.09 7.31 -7.00
N LYS A 97 -9.89 6.80 -6.68
CA LYS A 97 -8.64 7.51 -7.01
C LYS A 97 -7.68 6.52 -7.65
N ARG A 98 -7.16 6.90 -8.81
CA ARG A 98 -6.20 6.17 -9.64
C ARG A 98 -4.89 5.94 -8.87
N GLY A 99 -4.94 5.02 -7.91
CA GLY A 99 -3.81 4.49 -7.19
C GLY A 99 -2.99 3.65 -8.16
N ASN A 100 -1.72 3.97 -8.21
CA ASN A 100 -0.62 3.38 -8.96
C ASN A 100 -0.35 1.88 -8.64
N CYS A 101 -1.35 1.12 -8.17
CA CYS A 101 -1.32 -0.34 -8.09
C CYS A 101 -1.77 -1.01 -9.41
N ALA A 102 -2.35 -0.24 -10.34
CA ALA A 102 -2.71 -0.72 -11.68
C ALA A 102 -1.56 -0.66 -12.72
N SER A 103 -0.40 -0.08 -12.39
CA SER A 103 0.62 0.23 -13.42
C SER A 103 1.50 -0.97 -13.81
N GLU A 104 1.69 -1.97 -12.94
CA GLU A 104 2.55 -3.12 -13.24
C GLU A 104 1.79 -4.29 -13.88
N MET A 105 0.53 -4.53 -13.50
CA MET A 105 -0.27 -5.60 -14.09
C MET A 105 -0.49 -5.38 -15.61
N LEU A 106 -0.62 -4.12 -16.05
CA LEU A 106 -0.78 -3.78 -17.48
C LEU A 106 0.54 -3.78 -18.28
N LYS A 107 1.69 -3.92 -17.61
CA LYS A 107 3.00 -4.07 -18.26
C LYS A 107 3.41 -5.54 -18.36
N SER A 108 3.06 -6.38 -17.38
CA SER A 108 3.39 -7.82 -17.39
C SER A 108 2.65 -8.59 -18.50
N THR A 109 1.37 -8.27 -18.75
CA THR A 109 0.61 -8.87 -19.87
C THR A 109 1.02 -8.36 -21.25
N ARG A 110 1.96 -7.41 -21.31
CA ARG A 110 2.49 -6.92 -22.58
C ARG A 110 3.80 -7.67 -22.84
N PRO A 111 3.83 -8.66 -23.74
CA PRO A 111 5.10 -9.09 -24.28
C PRO A 111 5.77 -7.84 -24.85
N GLN A 112 7.04 -7.72 -24.55
CA GLN A 112 7.87 -6.56 -24.87
C GLN A 112 7.73 -6.21 -26.36
N GLY A 113 7.49 -4.93 -26.63
CA GLY A 113 8.02 -4.25 -27.80
C GLY A 113 7.44 -4.61 -29.18
N TRP A 114 6.75 -3.63 -29.79
CA TRP A 114 6.84 -3.29 -31.23
C TRP A 114 6.99 -4.42 -32.27
N ALA A 115 6.28 -5.55 -32.16
CA ALA A 115 6.41 -6.62 -33.17
C ALA A 115 5.11 -7.38 -33.44
N VAL A 116 4.05 -6.68 -33.87
CA VAL A 116 3.17 -7.23 -34.92
C VAL A 116 2.51 -6.06 -35.67
N ALA A 117 3.34 -5.30 -36.37
CA ALA A 117 2.88 -4.62 -37.57
C ALA A 117 3.02 -5.62 -38.73
N ALA A 118 2.07 -5.54 -39.67
CA ALA A 118 2.06 -6.23 -40.96
C ALA A 118 1.71 -7.73 -40.95
N PHE A 119 0.43 -8.05 -41.11
CA PHE A 119 -0.04 -9.07 -42.06
C PHE A 119 -1.52 -8.80 -42.39
N GLN A 120 -1.80 -7.62 -42.92
CA GLN A 120 -3.10 -7.30 -43.52
C GLN A 120 -2.90 -6.16 -44.53
N MET A 121 -2.39 -6.47 -45.72
CA MET A 121 -2.60 -5.73 -46.98
C MET A 121 -2.02 -6.60 -48.10
N GLY A 122 -2.87 -7.17 -48.95
CA GLY A 122 -2.47 -7.97 -50.11
C GLY A 122 -3.51 -9.00 -50.48
#